data_AF-A0A355HC38-F1
#
_entry.id   AF-A0A355HC38-F1
#
_cell.length_a   1.000
_cell.length_b   1.000
_cell.length_c   1.000
_cell.angle_alpha   90.00
_cell.angle_beta   90.00
_cell.angle_gamma   90.00
#
_symmetry.space_group_name_H-M   'P 1'
#
loop_
_entity.id
_entity.type
_entity.pdbx_description
1 polymer ?
#
loop_
_entity_poly.entity_id
_entity_poly.type
_entity_poly.pdbx_seq_one_letter_code
_entity_poly.pdbx_strand_id
1 'polypeptide(L)' 'KTLIKKSDLAVIRFGEKYKQWNAAFDAGYCAASGTPYVTLHADDIVHPLKEVDASAMAWTKTTEQVIEILKYLTKA' A
#
# COMPACT_ATOMS: atom_id res chain seq x y z
N LYS A 1 7.35 0.65 -13.30
CA LYS A 1 7.52 2.11 -13.02
C LYS A 1 6.55 3.00 -13.80
N THR A 2 6.40 2.87 -15.12
CA THR A 2 5.47 3.73 -15.91
C THR A 2 4.03 3.69 -15.40
N LEU A 3 3.55 2.54 -14.94
CA LEU A 3 2.18 2.40 -14.44
C LEU A 3 1.98 3.02 -13.06
N ILE A 4 2.96 2.92 -12.15
CA ILE A 4 2.90 3.56 -10.82
C ILE A 4 2.76 5.09 -10.95
N LYS A 5 3.47 5.69 -11.89
CA LYS A 5 3.35 7.14 -12.15
C LYS A 5 2.02 7.54 -12.78
N LYS A 6 1.30 6.60 -13.40
CA LYS A 6 0.03 6.84 -14.09
C LYS A 6 -1.17 6.47 -13.23
N SER A 7 -0.97 5.83 -12.08
CA SER A 7 -2.04 5.46 -11.16
C SER A 7 -2.41 6.62 -10.24
N ASP A 8 -3.69 6.86 -10.07
CA ASP A 8 -4.22 7.81 -9.09
C ASP A 8 -4.09 7.30 -7.64
N LEU A 9 -4.03 5.98 -7.45
CA LEU A 9 -3.81 5.30 -6.17
C LEU A 9 -3.17 3.92 -6.44
N ALA A 10 -2.22 3.51 -5.61
CA ALA A 10 -1.68 2.15 -5.61
C ALA A 10 -2.09 1.35 -4.36
N VAL A 11 -2.36 0.06 -4.52
CA VAL A 11 -2.57 -0.88 -3.40
C VAL A 11 -1.37 -1.80 -3.34
N ILE A 12 -0.63 -1.77 -2.24
CA ILE A 12 0.61 -2.52 -2.07
C ILE A 12 0.37 -3.62 -1.04
N ARG A 13 0.24 -4.84 -1.53
CA ARG A 13 -0.02 -6.03 -0.71
C ARG A 13 1.28 -6.71 -0.33
N PHE A 14 1.51 -6.88 0.96
CA PHE A 14 2.55 -7.75 1.48
C PHE A 14 1.92 -9.10 1.82
N GLY A 15 2.32 -10.14 1.08
CA GLY A 15 1.89 -11.50 1.34
C GLY A 15 2.63 -12.14 2.52
N GLU A 16 2.07 -13.23 3.03
CA GLU A 16 2.58 -13.97 4.20
C GLU A 16 3.90 -14.73 3.94
N LYS A 17 4.20 -15.00 2.66
CA LYS A 17 5.35 -15.83 2.27
C LYS A 17 6.42 -14.99 1.59
N TYR A 18 7.67 -15.37 1.83
CA TYR A 18 8.88 -14.75 1.29
C TYR A 18 9.13 -13.32 1.75
N LYS A 19 10.37 -12.86 1.54
CA LYS A 19 10.74 -11.47 1.78
C LYS A 19 10.17 -10.61 0.65
N GLN A 20 9.11 -9.86 0.95
CA GLN A 20 8.35 -9.00 0.04
C GLN A 20 9.10 -7.70 -0.34
N TRP A 21 10.39 -7.82 -0.68
CA TRP A 21 11.27 -6.67 -0.96
C TRP A 21 10.81 -5.86 -2.17
N ASN A 22 10.23 -6.51 -3.17
CA ASN A 22 9.68 -5.81 -4.33
C ASN A 22 8.50 -4.92 -3.95
N ALA A 23 7.61 -5.39 -3.05
CA ALA A 23 6.48 -4.60 -2.56
C ALA A 23 6.97 -3.39 -1.72
N ALA A 24 7.94 -3.61 -0.84
CA ALA A 24 8.58 -2.52 -0.08
C ALA A 24 9.25 -1.50 -1.01
N PHE A 25 9.91 -1.96 -2.08
CA PHE A 25 10.53 -1.09 -3.07
C PHE A 25 9.50 -0.27 -3.83
N ASP A 26 8.41 -0.88 -4.28
CA ASP A 26 7.31 -0.17 -4.96
C ASP A 26 6.64 0.85 -4.03
N ALA A 27 6.51 0.54 -2.73
CA ALA A 27 5.99 1.47 -1.73
C ALA A 27 6.91 2.67 -1.53
N GLY A 28 8.22 2.43 -1.40
CA GLY A 28 9.21 3.50 -1.35
C GLY A 28 9.21 4.36 -2.62
N TYR A 29 8.97 3.74 -3.79
CA TYR A 29 8.83 4.48 -5.04
C TYR A 29 7.59 5.37 -5.05
N CYS A 30 6.45 4.87 -4.59
CA CYS A 30 5.21 5.65 -4.46
C CYS A 30 5.41 6.85 -3.52
N ALA A 31 6.04 6.62 -2.36
CA ALA A 31 6.38 7.68 -1.41
C ALA A 31 7.30 8.74 -2.03
N ALA A 32 8.32 8.32 -2.77
CA ALA A 32 9.25 9.23 -3.44
C ALA A 32 8.62 10.00 -4.62
N SER A 33 7.67 9.39 -5.34
CA SER A 33 7.01 10.03 -6.49
C SER A 33 5.75 10.83 -6.15
N GLY A 34 5.31 10.81 -4.88
CA GLY A 34 4.07 11.43 -4.45
C GLY A 34 2.81 10.71 -4.95
N THR A 35 2.94 9.46 -5.40
CA THR A 35 1.78 8.63 -5.77
C THR A 35 1.15 8.12 -4.47
N PRO A 36 -0.11 8.46 -4.15
CA PRO A 36 -0.73 7.97 -2.93
C PRO A 36 -0.90 6.46 -3.02
N TYR A 37 -0.72 5.78 -1.88
CA TYR A 37 -0.85 4.34 -1.83
C TYR A 37 -1.37 3.88 -0.47
N VAL A 38 -1.94 2.68 -0.45
CA VAL A 38 -2.37 1.98 0.75
C VAL A 38 -1.62 0.65 0.88
N THR A 39 -1.28 0.28 2.10
CA THR A 39 -0.63 -1.00 2.40
C THR A 39 -1.68 -2.03 2.83
N LEU A 40 -1.51 -3.28 2.39
CA LEU A 40 -2.35 -4.41 2.77
C LEU A 40 -1.47 -5.51 3.35
N HIS A 41 -1.55 -5.71 4.66
CA HIS A 41 -0.83 -6.77 5.37
C HIS A 41 -1.39 -7.05 6.76
N ALA A 42 -1.00 -8.19 7.33
CA ALA A 42 -1.35 -8.57 8.68
C ALA A 42 -0.52 -7.82 9.74
N ASP A 43 -0.97 -7.93 10.99
CA ASP A 43 -0.43 -7.21 12.15
C ASP A 43 1.00 -7.64 12.52
N ASP A 44 1.36 -8.86 12.15
CA ASP A 44 2.64 -9.51 12.43
C ASP A 44 3.83 -8.79 11.81
N ILE A 45 3.60 -8.04 10.73
CA ILE A 45 4.64 -7.29 10.03
C ILE A 45 4.49 -5.76 10.13
N VAL A 46 3.63 -5.24 11.02
CA VAL A 46 3.49 -3.79 11.24
C VAL A 46 4.80 -3.17 11.74
N HIS A 47 5.48 -3.81 12.71
CA HIS A 47 6.73 -3.26 13.24
C HIS A 47 7.83 -3.13 12.17
N PRO A 48 8.13 -4.16 11.36
CA PRO A 48 9.11 -4.03 10.28
C PRO A 48 8.65 -3.12 9.13
N LEU A 49 7.34 -2.91 8.93
CA LEU A 49 6.80 -2.02 7.88
C LEU A 49 6.48 -0.60 8.37
N LYS A 50 6.71 -0.27 9.64
CA LYS A 50 6.35 1.04 10.24
C LYS A 50 6.78 2.27 9.44
N GLU A 51 7.94 2.22 8.78
CA GLU A 51 8.47 3.34 7.98
C GLU A 51 7.77 3.46 6.62
N VAL A 52 7.37 2.31 6.07
CA VAL A 52 6.53 2.23 4.86
C VAL A 52 5.14 2.73 5.19
N ASP A 53 4.52 2.23 6.26
CA ASP A 53 3.18 2.62 6.70
C ASP A 53 3.10 4.11 7.08
N ALA A 54 4.16 4.68 7.66
CA ALA A 54 4.23 6.10 7.96
C ALA A 54 4.14 7.00 6.72
N SER A 55 4.50 6.47 5.54
CA SER A 55 4.42 7.18 4.25
C SER A 55 3.18 6.78 3.45
N ALA A 56 2.42 5.77 3.88
CA ALA A 56 1.20 5.33 3.24
C ALA A 56 0.00 6.19 3.67
N MET A 57 -1.05 6.24 2.84
CA MET A 57 -2.29 6.95 3.17
C MET A 57 -3.13 6.19 4.20
N ALA A 58 -3.03 4.85 4.18
CA ALA A 58 -3.69 3.96 5.12
C ALA A 58 -3.01 2.58 5.08
N TRP A 59 -3.10 1.88 6.21
CA TRP A 59 -2.82 0.46 6.30
C TRP A 59 -4.12 -0.32 6.48
N THR A 60 -4.23 -1.46 5.80
CA THR A 60 -5.38 -2.36 5.81
C THR A 60 -4.94 -3.79 6.11
N LYS A 61 -5.81 -4.54 6.78
CA LYS A 61 -5.62 -5.95 7.10
C LYS A 61 -6.32 -6.88 6.12
N THR A 62 -7.43 -6.42 5.54
CA THR A 62 -8.26 -7.22 4.63
C THR A 62 -8.57 -6.49 3.34
N THR A 63 -8.92 -7.25 2.31
CA THR A 63 -9.34 -6.72 1.02
C THR A 63 -10.62 -5.88 1.11
N GLU A 64 -11.50 -6.19 2.05
CA GLU A 64 -12.77 -5.48 2.26
C GLU A 64 -12.51 -4.05 2.71
N GLN A 65 -11.51 -3.83 3.59
CA GLN A 65 -11.10 -2.49 4.01
C GLN A 65 -10.53 -1.67 2.85
N VAL A 66 -9.79 -2.31 1.92
CA VAL A 66 -9.35 -1.65 0.69
C VAL A 66 -10.55 -1.24 -0.16
N ILE A 67 -11.55 -2.11 -0.30
CA ILE A 67 -12.78 -1.82 -1.05
C ILE A 67 -13.55 -0.66 -0.40
N GLU A 68 -13.64 -0.61 0.94
CA GLU A 68 -14.27 0.49 1.67
C GLU A 68 -13.58 1.84 1.40
N ILE A 69 -12.24 1.86 1.43
CA ILE A 69 -11.45 3.05 1.07
C ILE A 69 -11.77 3.48 -0.36
N LEU A 70 -11.75 2.53 -1.31
CA LEU A 70 -12.02 2.83 -2.71
C LEU A 70 -13.44 3.38 -2.92
N LYS A 71 -14.47 2.79 -2.29
CA LYS A 71 -15.85 3.29 -2.35
C LYS A 71 -15.96 4.70 -1.79
N TYR A 72 -15.32 4.96 -0.65
CA TYR A 72 -15.29 6.29 -0.05
C TYR A 72 -14.67 7.34 -0.99
N LEU A 73 -13.55 7.00 -1.63
CA LEU A 73 -12.84 7.92 -2.53
C LEU A 73 -13.57 8.14 -3.86
N THR A 74 -14.18 7.10 -4.44
CA THR A 74 -14.86 7.19 -5.74
C THR A 74 -16.31 7.66 -5.65
N LYS A 75 -16.86 7.79 -4.42
CA LYS A 75 -18.28 8.11 -4.17
C LYS A 75 -19.24 7.17 -4.89
N ALA A 76 -18.85 5.89 -5.01
CA ALA A 76 -19.63 4.83 -5.62
C ALA A 76 -20.48 4.06 -4.59
#